data_AF-A0A941DVA7-F1
#
_entry.id   AF-A0A941DVA7-F1
#
_cell.length_a   1.000
_cell.length_b   1.000
_cell.length_c   1.000
_cell.angle_alpha   90.00
_cell.angle_beta   90.00
_cell.angle_gamma   90.00
#
_symmetry.space_group_name_H-M   'P 1'
#
loop_
_entity.id
_entity.type
_entity.pdbx_description
1 polymer ?
#
loop_
_entity_poly.entity_id
_entity_poly.type
_entity_poly.pdbx_seq_one_letter_code
_entity_poly.pdbx_strand_id
1 'polypeptide(L)'
;MEKQLHQRIFQRAKSGEQACISMINNWAKQIAAGLAQIILLFDPKCLLIGGGLSQQGDYLLNYVKTSYLLVRHNDKRLRLLSPFFNC
;
A
#
# COMPACT_ATOMS: atom_id res chain seq x y z
N MET A 1 -7.01 -26.91 -5.45
CA MET A 1 -5.57 -26.85 -5.07
C MET A 1 -4.99 -25.44 -4.96
N GLU A 2 -5.73 -24.35 -5.21
CA GLU A 2 -5.15 -22.98 -5.24
C GLU A 2 -5.00 -22.25 -3.90
N LYS A 3 -5.73 -22.63 -2.85
CA LYS A 3 -5.80 -21.83 -1.60
C LYS A 3 -4.47 -21.69 -0.81
N GLN A 4 -3.43 -22.45 -1.14
CA GLN A 4 -2.16 -22.47 -0.38
C GLN A 4 -1.03 -21.61 -0.97
N LEU A 5 -1.16 -21.10 -2.20
CA LEU A 5 -0.04 -20.43 -2.89
C LEU A 5 0.34 -19.11 -2.20
N HIS A 6 -0.64 -18.30 -1.83
CA HIS A 6 -0.43 -17.00 -1.19
C HIS A 6 0.30 -17.13 0.15
N GLN A 7 -0.13 -18.06 1.01
CA GLN A 7 0.50 -18.29 2.30
C GLN A 7 1.96 -18.75 2.15
N ARG A 8 2.26 -19.61 1.17
CA ARG A 8 3.62 -20.07 0.88
C ARG A 8 4.53 -18.95 0.40
N ILE A 9 4.03 -18.04 -0.44
CA ILE A 9 4.79 -16.88 -0.92
C ILE A 9 5.16 -15.95 0.26
N PHE A 10 4.22 -15.68 1.17
CA PHE A 10 4.51 -14.87 2.35
C PHE A 10 5.50 -15.55 3.31
N GLN A 11 5.40 -16.87 3.49
CA GLN A 11 6.36 -17.63 4.29
C GLN A 11 7.76 -17.61 3.68
N ARG A 12 7.87 -17.81 2.37
CA ARG A 12 9.14 -17.74 1.63
C ARG A 12 9.76 -16.36 1.63
N ALA A 13 8.94 -15.33 1.52
CA ALA A 13 9.41 -13.95 1.67
C ALA A 13 9.94 -13.69 3.09
N LYS A 14 9.25 -14.20 4.13
CA LYS A 14 9.72 -14.13 5.52
C LYS A 14 11.03 -14.91 5.75
N SER A 15 11.28 -15.97 4.99
CA SER A 15 12.56 -16.69 5.02
C SER A 15 13.67 -16.03 4.20
N GLY A 16 13.45 -14.82 3.66
CA GLY A 16 14.46 -14.05 2.93
C GLY A 16 14.56 -14.37 1.43
N GLU A 17 13.58 -15.08 0.85
CA GLU A 17 13.60 -15.38 -0.58
C GLU A 17 13.31 -14.13 -1.41
N GLN A 18 14.34 -13.62 -2.09
CA GLN A 18 14.29 -12.32 -2.76
C GLN A 18 13.26 -12.23 -3.89
N ALA A 19 13.00 -13.34 -4.59
CA ALA A 19 11.98 -13.42 -5.63
C ALA A 19 10.57 -13.20 -5.03
N CYS A 20 10.27 -13.87 -3.91
CA CYS A 20 8.99 -13.73 -3.22
C CYS A 20 8.82 -12.32 -2.61
N ILE A 21 9.88 -11.76 -2.03
CA ILE A 21 9.88 -10.38 -1.53
C ILE A 21 9.56 -9.40 -2.67
N SER A 22 10.26 -9.51 -3.81
CA SER A 22 10.05 -8.64 -4.96
C SER A 22 8.62 -8.73 -5.51
N MET A 23 8.07 -9.95 -5.57
CA MET A 23 6.69 -10.18 -6.00
C MET A 23 5.68 -9.49 -5.08
N ILE A 24 5.83 -9.65 -3.75
CA ILE A 24 4.98 -8.97 -2.76
C ILE A 24 5.12 -7.46 -2.88
N ASN A 25 6.34 -6.95 -3.06
CA ASN A 25 6.61 -5.52 -3.21
C ASN A 25 5.88 -4.94 -4.43
N ASN A 26 5.96 -5.63 -5.57
CA ASN A 26 5.32 -5.16 -6.79
C ASN A 26 3.79 -5.15 -6.64
N TRP A 27 3.23 -6.21 -6.05
CA TRP A 27 1.80 -6.28 -5.76
C TRP A 27 1.36 -5.16 -4.78
N ALA A 28 2.11 -4.94 -3.69
CA ALA A 28 1.81 -3.89 -2.72
C ALA A 28 1.86 -2.48 -3.35
N LYS A 29 2.80 -2.23 -4.26
CA LYS A 29 2.86 -0.96 -5.02
C LYS A 29 1.62 -0.73 -5.88
N GLN A 30 1.11 -1.76 -6.56
CA GLN A 30 -0.10 -1.64 -7.38
C GLN A 30 -1.32 -1.31 -6.52
N ILE A 31 -1.46 -1.96 -5.37
CA ILE A 31 -2.54 -1.66 -4.42
C ILE A 31 -2.42 -0.25 -3.86
N ALA A 32 -1.22 0.17 -3.49
CA ALA A 32 -0.97 1.52 -3.00
C ALA A 32 -1.34 2.60 -4.01
N ALA A 33 -1.08 2.37 -5.30
CA ALA A 33 -1.49 3.28 -6.37
C ALA A 33 -3.02 3.40 -6.49
N GLY A 34 -3.75 2.27 -6.43
CA GLY A 34 -5.21 2.28 -6.44
C GLY A 34 -5.80 2.97 -5.20
N LEU A 35 -5.25 2.71 -4.02
CA LEU A 35 -5.66 3.38 -2.79
C LEU A 35 -5.41 4.90 -2.85
N ALA A 36 -4.27 5.34 -3.39
CA ALA A 36 -3.98 6.75 -3.55
C ALA A 36 -5.04 7.44 -4.43
N GLN A 37 -5.49 6.81 -5.52
CA GLN A 37 -6.57 7.35 -6.37
C GLN A 37 -7.89 7.47 -5.61
N ILE A 38 -8.27 6.47 -4.81
CA ILE A 38 -9.48 6.51 -3.98
C ILE A 38 -9.38 7.64 -2.95
N ILE A 39 -8.25 7.76 -2.26
CA ILE A 39 -8.02 8.84 -1.29
C ILE A 39 -8.14 10.21 -1.96
N LEU A 40 -7.55 10.37 -3.15
CA LEU A 40 -7.61 11.63 -3.89
C LEU A 40 -9.01 12.01 -4.37
N LEU A 41 -9.83 11.03 -4.76
CA LEU A 41 -11.18 11.27 -5.26
C LEU A 41 -12.19 11.52 -4.14
N PHE A 42 -12.06 10.79 -3.03
CA PHE A 42 -13.08 10.77 -1.98
C PHE A 42 -12.69 11.50 -0.69
N ASP A 43 -11.40 11.85 -0.53
CA ASP A 43 -10.83 12.46 0.69
C ASP A 43 -11.41 11.89 1.99
N PRO A 44 -11.34 10.55 2.19
CA PRO A 44 -12.00 9.93 3.31
C PRO A 44 -11.28 10.28 4.61
N LYS A 45 -12.06 10.55 5.68
CA LYS A 45 -11.52 10.81 7.02
C LYS A 45 -10.83 9.60 7.66
N CYS A 46 -11.11 8.39 7.17
CA CYS A 46 -10.54 7.15 7.68
C CYS A 46 -10.49 6.10 6.57
N LEU A 47 -9.38 5.35 6.50
CA LEU A 47 -9.19 4.22 5.60
C LEU A 47 -8.93 2.95 6.43
N LEU A 48 -9.88 2.03 6.43
CA LEU A 48 -9.76 0.75 7.13
C LEU A 48 -9.22 -0.33 6.18
N ILE A 49 -8.05 -0.89 6.50
CA ILE A 49 -7.42 -1.97 5.72
C ILE A 49 -7.51 -3.28 6.50
N GLY A 50 -8.27 -4.24 5.98
CA GLY A 50 -8.46 -5.56 6.59
C GLY A 50 -7.91 -6.72 5.74
N GLY A 51 -8.09 -7.95 6.24
CA GLY A 51 -7.77 -9.19 5.52
C GLY A 51 -6.27 -9.44 5.33
N GLY A 52 -5.89 -10.16 4.27
CA GLY A 52 -4.48 -10.52 4.01
C GLY A 52 -3.53 -9.33 3.78
N LEU A 53 -4.08 -8.13 3.54
CA LEU A 53 -3.34 -6.88 3.39
C LEU A 53 -2.83 -6.32 4.72
N SER A 54 -3.58 -6.51 5.82
CA SER A 54 -3.18 -6.00 7.14
C SER A 54 -1.93 -6.70 7.68
N GLN A 55 -1.63 -7.92 7.23
CA GLN A 55 -0.43 -8.66 7.61
C GLN A 55 0.87 -8.02 7.12
N GLN A 56 0.80 -7.10 6.14
CA GLN A 56 1.94 -6.33 5.63
C GLN A 56 1.90 -4.86 6.08
N GLY A 57 1.13 -4.58 7.13
CA GLY A 57 0.71 -3.25 7.62
C GLY A 57 1.66 -2.10 7.33
N ASP A 58 2.81 -2.05 8.01
CA ASP A 58 3.74 -0.92 7.92
C ASP A 58 4.32 -0.72 6.52
N TYR A 59 4.57 -1.82 5.82
CA TYR A 59 5.18 -1.80 4.50
C TYR A 59 4.20 -1.28 3.44
N LEU A 60 2.95 -1.71 3.51
CA LEU A 60 1.87 -1.23 2.64
C LEU A 60 1.56 0.26 2.92
N LEU A 61 1.50 0.66 4.19
CA LEU A 61 1.27 2.04 4.58
C LEU A 61 2.36 2.97 4.05
N ASN A 62 3.62 2.56 4.08
CA ASN A 62 4.72 3.33 3.51
C ASN A 62 4.57 3.50 1.99
N TYR A 63 4.13 2.48 1.26
CA TYR A 63 3.86 2.63 -0.16
C TYR A 63 2.67 3.55 -0.44
N VAL A 64 1.58 3.44 0.31
CA VAL A 64 0.41 4.33 0.14
C VAL A 64 0.81 5.78 0.38
N LYS A 65 1.55 6.06 1.46
CA LYS A 65 2.11 7.40 1.75
C LYS A 65 3.01 7.88 0.62
N THR A 66 3.92 7.03 0.14
CA THR A 66 4.83 7.37 -0.96
C THR A 66 4.06 7.67 -2.25
N SER A 67 3.12 6.81 -2.65
CA SER A 67 2.28 7.00 -3.84
C SER A 67 1.44 8.27 -3.73
N TYR A 68 0.86 8.54 -2.57
CA TYR A 68 0.11 9.77 -2.32
C TYR A 68 1.00 11.02 -2.43
N LEU A 69 2.19 11.02 -1.81
CA LEU A 69 3.15 12.13 -1.90
C LEU A 69 3.66 12.35 -3.33
N LEU A 70 3.89 11.27 -4.09
CA LEU A 70 4.30 11.36 -5.49
C LEU A 70 3.23 12.03 -6.36
N VAL A 71 1.96 11.66 -6.19
CA VAL A 71 0.86 12.33 -6.91
C VAL A 71 0.72 13.79 -6.45
N ARG A 72 0.94 14.08 -5.16
CA ARG A 72 0.96 15.46 -4.63
C ARG A 72 2.05 16.33 -5.25
N HIS A 73 3.23 15.77 -5.54
CA HIS A 73 4.34 16.54 -6.15
C HIS A 73 4.07 16.93 -7.60
N ASN A 74 3.26 16.15 -8.33
CA ASN A 74 2.94 16.43 -9.73
C ASN A 74 1.73 17.37 -9.92
N ASP A 75 0.92 17.62 -8.88
CA ASP A 75 -0.18 18.59 -8.95
C ASP A 75 -0.02 19.71 -7.91
N LYS A 76 0.36 20.90 -8.38
CA LYS A 76 0.57 22.10 -7.56
C LYS A 76 -0.68 22.54 -6.78
N ARG A 77 -1.88 22.05 -7.13
CA ARG A 77 -3.15 22.36 -6.44
C ARG A 77 -3.35 21.58 -5.14
N LEU A 78 -2.65 20.45 -4.93
CA LEU A 78 -2.86 19.57 -3.77
C LEU A 78 -2.02 19.95 -2.53
N ARG A 79 -1.53 21.19 -2.44
CA ARG A 79 -0.74 21.69 -1.30
C ARG A 79 -1.52 21.76 0.03
N LEU A 80 -2.86 21.74 0.00
CA LEU A 80 -3.73 22.05 1.15
C LEU A 80 -4.09 20.89 2.10
N LEU A 81 -3.74 19.63 1.80
CA LEU A 81 -4.21 18.47 2.57
C LEU A 81 -3.18 17.92 3.57
N SER A 82 -2.33 18.78 4.15
CA SER A 82 -1.28 18.35 5.12
C SER A 82 -1.75 17.79 6.47
N PRO A 83 -2.95 18.03 7.04
CA PRO A 83 -3.20 17.62 8.43
C PRO A 83 -3.56 16.14 8.62
N PHE A 84 -3.94 15.39 7.58
CA PHE A 84 -4.67 14.13 7.77
C PHE A 84 -3.83 12.87 8.07
N PHE A 85 -2.50 12.91 7.93
CA PHE A 85 -1.64 11.74 8.21
C PHE A 85 -1.05 11.70 9.64
N ASN A 86 -1.50 12.59 10.55
CA ASN A 86 -1.09 12.65 11.96
C ASN A 86 -2.15 12.02 12.90
N CYS A 87 -2.68 10.85 12.55
CA CYS A 87 -3.37 9.97 13.49
C CYS A 87 -2.51 8.72 13.69
#